data_AF-A0AAV0KMV8-F1
#
_entry.id   AF-A0AAV0KMV8-F1
#
_cell.length_a   1.000
_cell.length_b   1.000
_cell.length_c   1.000
_cell.angle_alpha   90.00
_cell.angle_beta   90.00
_cell.angle_gamma   90.00
#
_symmetry.space_group_name_H-M   'P 1'
#
loop_
_entity.id
_entity.type
_entity.pdbx_description
1 polymer ?
#
loop_
_entity_poly.entity_id
_entity_poly.type
_entity_poly.pdbx_seq_one_letter_code
_entity_poly.pdbx_strand_id
1 'polypeptide(L)'
;MKQENRETTAKQQPKTKMAKANLFQEIQIPNQKRFPNSPPFPSVLAPASTLLPSLSDFISAIESQKPRLESLLHETGAILFRGFPLSTASQFNQVVEAFGFPDYPYVGGGASRTRVVGRVFTANESPPDQKIPFHHEMAHVPEFPTKLMFFCEVEPRSGGETPIVLSHMVYERMKEKYPEFVDKLEEEGLLSNRILAEEDDPSSAIGRGWKSIFSTNDKHVAHERGLQNWG
;
A
#
# COMPACT_ATOMS: atom_id res chain seq x y z
N MET A 1 -51.14 54.35 -25.59
CA MET A 1 -50.19 53.89 -24.57
C MET A 1 -50.14 52.37 -24.58
N LYS A 2 -49.12 51.77 -25.21
CA LYS A 2 -48.78 50.35 -25.03
C LYS A 2 -47.28 50.31 -24.83
N GLN A 3 -46.86 49.84 -23.66
CA GLN A 3 -45.48 49.74 -23.22
C GLN A 3 -44.90 48.43 -23.76
N GLU A 4 -43.80 48.52 -24.48
CA GLU A 4 -43.06 47.39 -25.03
C GLU A 4 -41.98 46.99 -24.01
N ASN A 5 -42.15 45.84 -23.36
CA ASN A 5 -41.18 45.29 -22.42
C ASN A 5 -39.99 44.70 -23.20
N ARG A 6 -38.81 45.29 -23.04
CA ARG A 6 -37.53 44.68 -23.45
C ARG A 6 -36.99 43.81 -22.32
N GLU A 7 -37.06 42.50 -22.49
CA GLU A 7 -36.30 41.55 -21.69
C GLU A 7 -34.81 41.64 -22.07
N THR A 8 -33.99 42.13 -21.14
CA THR A 8 -32.53 42.03 -21.22
C THR A 8 -32.09 40.63 -20.79
N THR A 9 -31.75 39.79 -21.75
CA THR A 9 -31.08 38.51 -21.50
C THR A 9 -29.63 38.76 -21.05
N ALA A 10 -29.36 38.58 -19.76
CA ALA A 10 -28.00 38.61 -19.23
C ALA A 10 -27.21 37.41 -19.76
N LYS A 11 -26.20 37.67 -20.59
CA LYS A 11 -25.24 36.64 -21.04
C LYS A 11 -24.43 36.18 -19.83
N GLN A 12 -24.64 34.94 -19.39
CA GLN A 12 -23.76 34.26 -18.46
C GLN A 12 -22.36 34.15 -19.07
N GLN A 13 -21.36 34.72 -18.39
CA GLN A 13 -19.96 34.51 -18.70
C GLN A 13 -19.61 33.03 -18.47
N PRO A 14 -18.76 32.43 -19.33
CA PRO A 14 -18.35 31.05 -19.18
C PRO A 14 -17.53 30.91 -17.90
N LYS A 15 -17.96 30.01 -17.00
CA LYS A 15 -17.14 29.55 -15.87
C LYS A 15 -15.88 28.92 -16.43
N THR A 16 -14.76 29.64 -16.36
CA THR A 16 -13.43 29.10 -16.60
C THR A 16 -13.23 27.92 -15.64
N LYS A 17 -13.21 26.70 -16.16
CA LYS A 17 -12.64 25.56 -15.43
C LYS A 17 -11.18 25.91 -15.21
N MET A 18 -10.83 26.38 -14.02
CA MET A 18 -9.43 26.46 -13.63
C MET A 18 -8.86 25.04 -13.76
N ALA A 19 -7.79 24.89 -14.55
CA ALA A 19 -7.01 23.68 -14.53
C ALA A 19 -6.67 23.41 -13.06
N LYS A 20 -7.13 22.27 -12.51
CA LYS A 20 -6.82 21.90 -11.13
C LYS A 20 -5.30 21.95 -11.00
N ALA A 21 -4.80 22.87 -10.19
CA ALA A 21 -3.36 23.05 -9.99
C ALA A 21 -2.74 21.70 -9.60
N ASN A 22 -1.56 21.40 -10.13
CA ASN A 22 -0.87 20.16 -9.78
C ASN A 22 -0.53 20.19 -8.28
N LEU A 23 -1.28 19.41 -7.49
CA LEU A 23 -1.11 19.37 -6.04
C LEU A 23 0.21 18.68 -5.62
N PHE A 24 0.75 17.81 -6.49
CA PHE A 24 1.90 16.96 -6.18
C PHE A 24 3.20 17.56 -6.72
N GLN A 25 4.08 17.94 -5.80
CA GLN A 25 5.47 18.25 -6.08
C GLN A 25 6.36 17.08 -5.63
N GLU A 26 7.27 16.67 -6.51
CA GLU A 26 8.31 15.72 -6.14
C GLU A 26 9.37 16.40 -5.30
N ILE A 27 9.70 15.80 -4.15
CA ILE A 27 10.73 16.29 -3.24
C ILE A 27 11.79 15.21 -3.00
N GLN A 28 12.92 15.63 -2.42
CA GLN A 28 13.98 14.72 -2.01
C GLN A 28 14.03 14.62 -0.48
N ILE A 29 14.34 13.42 0.01
CA ILE A 29 14.57 13.16 1.45
C ILE A 29 15.90 12.42 1.64
N PRO A 30 16.59 12.58 2.79
CA PRO A 30 17.92 12.02 2.99
C PRO A 30 18.03 10.49 2.81
N ASN A 31 16.96 9.75 3.12
CA ASN A 31 16.96 8.29 3.12
C ASN A 31 16.63 7.65 1.75
N GLN A 32 16.27 8.45 0.73
CA GLN A 32 16.05 7.93 -0.62
C GLN A 32 17.33 7.31 -1.20
N LYS A 33 17.16 6.24 -1.98
CA LYS A 33 18.24 5.64 -2.75
C LYS A 33 18.14 6.07 -4.21
N ARG A 34 19.29 6.13 -4.88
CA ARG A 34 19.37 6.35 -6.33
C ARG A 34 20.09 5.16 -6.94
N PHE A 35 19.52 4.63 -8.01
CA PHE A 35 20.10 3.54 -8.78
C PHE A 35 20.49 4.08 -10.17
N PRO A 36 21.53 3.52 -10.80
CA PRO A 36 21.92 3.94 -12.14
C PRO A 36 20.74 3.87 -13.11
N ASN A 37 20.51 4.94 -13.88
CA ASN A 37 19.42 5.04 -14.85
C ASN A 37 18.01 4.86 -14.27
N SER A 38 17.79 5.10 -12.98
CA SER A 38 16.46 5.02 -12.34
C SER A 38 16.11 6.28 -11.55
N PRO A 39 14.81 6.59 -11.39
CA PRO A 39 14.35 7.61 -10.45
C PRO A 39 14.76 7.28 -8.99
N PRO A 40 14.72 8.27 -8.08
CA PRO A 40 14.90 8.03 -6.65
C PRO A 40 13.86 7.06 -6.09
N PHE A 41 14.30 6.16 -5.20
CA PHE A 41 13.46 5.17 -4.52
C PHE A 41 13.36 5.46 -3.01
N PRO A 42 12.14 5.53 -2.44
CA PRO A 42 10.85 5.68 -3.14
C PRO A 42 10.74 7.07 -3.79
N SER A 43 9.80 7.26 -4.72
CA SER A 43 9.36 8.61 -5.08
C SER A 43 8.67 9.28 -3.90
N VAL A 44 8.85 10.58 -3.71
CA VAL A 44 8.23 11.32 -2.59
C VAL A 44 7.46 12.51 -3.13
N LEU A 45 6.16 12.53 -2.88
CA LEU A 45 5.24 13.60 -3.27
C LEU A 45 4.83 14.40 -2.03
N ALA A 46 4.90 15.72 -2.14
CA ALA A 46 4.44 16.67 -1.14
C ALA A 46 3.52 17.73 -1.77
N PRO A 47 2.75 18.50 -0.98
CA PRO A 47 1.98 19.63 -1.51
C PRO A 47 2.87 20.63 -2.24
N ALA A 48 2.48 21.00 -3.47
CA ALA A 48 3.22 21.96 -4.29
C ALA A 48 3.13 23.42 -3.82
N SER A 49 2.24 23.70 -2.85
CA SER A 49 2.01 25.02 -2.27
C SER A 49 2.37 25.00 -0.79
N THR A 50 2.77 26.16 -0.26
CA THR A 50 2.98 26.35 1.18
C THR A 50 1.67 26.34 1.97
N LEU A 51 0.53 26.57 1.31
CA LEU A 51 -0.78 26.42 1.92
C LEU A 51 -1.14 24.93 1.99
N LEU A 52 -1.48 24.45 3.19
CA LEU A 52 -1.92 23.08 3.38
C LEU A 52 -3.22 22.84 2.59
N PRO A 53 -3.26 21.81 1.72
CA PRO A 53 -4.49 21.44 1.03
C PRO A 53 -5.52 20.90 2.02
N SER A 54 -6.79 20.90 1.63
CA SER A 54 -7.81 20.12 2.35
C SER A 54 -7.75 18.64 1.96
N LEU A 55 -8.37 17.76 2.76
CA LEU A 55 -8.52 16.35 2.40
C LEU A 55 -9.26 16.18 1.06
N SER A 56 -10.27 17.00 0.81
CA SER A 56 -11.04 17.00 -0.44
C SER A 56 -10.15 17.35 -1.65
N ASP A 57 -9.25 18.32 -1.49
CA ASP A 57 -8.28 18.67 -2.53
C ASP A 57 -7.33 17.50 -2.81
N PHE A 58 -6.86 16.82 -1.76
CA PHE A 58 -5.98 15.66 -1.90
C PHE A 58 -6.67 14.50 -2.62
N ILE A 59 -7.89 14.13 -2.22
CA ILE A 59 -8.70 13.10 -2.88
C ILE A 59 -8.94 13.48 -4.36
N SER A 60 -9.40 14.71 -4.60
CA SER A 60 -9.60 15.24 -5.96
C SER A 60 -8.34 15.19 -6.82
N ALA A 61 -7.16 15.40 -6.22
CA ALA A 61 -5.89 15.34 -6.92
C ALA A 61 -5.48 13.90 -7.24
N ILE A 62 -5.70 12.95 -6.32
CA ILE A 62 -5.49 11.51 -6.58
C ILE A 62 -6.34 11.07 -7.77
N GLU A 63 -7.64 11.34 -7.74
CA GLU A 63 -8.58 10.93 -8.80
C GLU A 63 -8.21 11.53 -10.16
N SER A 64 -7.90 12.83 -10.18
CA SER A 64 -7.60 13.54 -11.44
C SER A 64 -6.21 13.23 -12.00
N GLN A 65 -5.26 12.81 -11.17
CA GLN A 65 -3.89 12.50 -11.57
C GLN A 65 -3.58 11.00 -11.52
N LYS A 66 -4.60 10.14 -11.36
CA LYS A 66 -4.44 8.69 -11.23
C LYS A 66 -3.50 8.08 -12.29
N PRO A 67 -3.64 8.37 -13.62
CA PRO A 67 -2.71 7.82 -14.61
C PRO A 67 -1.24 8.22 -14.38
N ARG A 68 -0.98 9.46 -13.95
CA ARG A 68 0.37 9.93 -13.63
C ARG A 68 0.92 9.22 -12.39
N LEU A 69 0.10 9.09 -11.34
CA LEU A 69 0.50 8.41 -10.11
C LEU A 69 0.77 6.92 -10.34
N GLU A 70 -0.03 6.26 -11.19
CA GLU A 70 0.20 4.88 -11.59
C GLU A 70 1.49 4.73 -12.43
N SER A 71 1.77 5.64 -13.37
CA SER A 71 3.05 5.65 -14.10
C SER A 71 4.24 5.82 -13.15
N LEU A 72 4.16 6.79 -12.24
CA LEU A 72 5.21 7.02 -11.25
C LEU A 72 5.42 5.81 -10.34
N LEU A 73 4.34 5.15 -9.92
CA LEU A 73 4.41 3.95 -9.10
C LEU A 73 5.02 2.78 -9.89
N HIS A 74 4.68 2.64 -11.16
CA HIS A 74 5.25 1.62 -12.05
C HIS A 74 6.75 1.82 -12.23
N GLU A 75 7.21 3.05 -12.45
CA GLU A 75 8.62 3.38 -12.67
C GLU A 75 9.47 3.27 -11.40
N THR A 76 8.91 3.62 -10.23
CA THR A 76 9.68 3.74 -8.99
C THR A 76 9.46 2.60 -8.01
N GLY A 77 8.39 1.82 -8.16
CA GLY A 77 8.02 0.72 -7.27
C GLY A 77 7.35 1.16 -5.95
N ALA A 78 7.55 2.40 -5.49
CA ALA A 78 6.90 2.92 -4.30
C ALA A 78 6.81 4.46 -4.31
N ILE A 79 5.70 4.99 -3.78
CA ILE A 79 5.46 6.42 -3.60
C ILE A 79 5.17 6.71 -2.12
N LEU A 80 5.87 7.67 -1.54
CA LEU A 80 5.57 8.27 -0.24
C LEU A 80 4.84 9.60 -0.44
N PHE A 81 3.61 9.71 0.06
CA PHE A 81 2.89 10.97 0.17
C PHE A 81 3.18 11.62 1.54
N ARG A 82 3.79 12.80 1.56
CA ARG A 82 4.22 13.49 2.79
C ARG A 82 3.67 14.91 2.87
N GLY A 83 3.13 15.28 4.02
CA GLY A 83 2.62 16.64 4.28
C GLY A 83 1.17 16.88 3.85
N PHE A 84 0.41 15.81 3.58
CA PHE A 84 -1.03 15.89 3.29
C PHE A 84 -1.88 15.82 4.57
N PRO A 85 -3.09 16.40 4.60
CA PRO A 85 -3.97 16.47 5.78
C PRO A 85 -4.67 15.13 6.06
N LEU A 86 -3.89 14.13 6.48
CA LEU A 86 -4.35 12.78 6.75
C LEU A 86 -4.00 12.39 8.19
N SER A 87 -5.02 12.25 9.04
CA SER A 87 -4.85 12.10 10.49
C SER A 87 -5.66 10.98 11.13
N THR A 88 -6.54 10.30 10.38
CA THR A 88 -7.34 9.19 10.91
C THR A 88 -7.47 8.05 9.91
N ALA A 89 -7.70 6.83 10.40
CA ALA A 89 -8.00 5.67 9.57
C ALA A 89 -9.18 5.89 8.61
N SER A 90 -10.20 6.67 9.00
CA SER A 90 -11.35 6.98 8.14
C SER A 90 -10.97 7.89 6.97
N GLN A 91 -10.12 8.89 7.21
CA GLN A 91 -9.58 9.73 6.13
C GLN A 91 -8.64 8.91 5.22
N PHE A 92 -7.85 7.99 5.80
CA PHE A 92 -7.01 7.10 5.02
C PHE A 92 -7.83 6.14 4.15
N ASN A 93 -8.95 5.62 4.64
CA ASN A 93 -9.86 4.81 3.84
C ASN A 93 -10.40 5.58 2.62
N GLN A 94 -10.76 6.87 2.78
CA GLN A 94 -11.18 7.70 1.65
C GLN A 94 -10.06 7.89 0.62
N VAL A 95 -8.81 8.02 1.06
CA VAL A 95 -7.64 8.08 0.17
C VAL A 95 -7.44 6.75 -0.57
N VAL A 96 -7.55 5.61 0.13
CA VAL A 96 -7.48 4.27 -0.48
C VAL A 96 -8.58 4.09 -1.54
N GLU A 97 -9.80 4.52 -1.25
CA GLU A 97 -10.93 4.47 -2.18
C GLU A 97 -10.72 5.38 -3.39
N ALA A 98 -10.12 6.57 -3.21
CA ALA A 98 -9.82 7.51 -4.29
C ALA A 98 -8.84 6.95 -5.35
N PHE A 99 -7.92 6.07 -4.95
CA PHE A 99 -7.07 5.35 -5.91
C PHE A 99 -7.86 4.37 -6.77
N GLY A 100 -9.01 3.87 -6.29
CA GLY A 100 -9.86 2.95 -7.04
C GLY A 100 -9.17 1.63 -7.41
N PHE A 101 -8.20 1.19 -6.61
CA PHE A 101 -7.62 -0.15 -6.77
C PHE A 101 -8.63 -1.22 -6.31
N PRO A 102 -8.61 -2.43 -6.91
CA PRO A 102 -9.40 -3.55 -6.43
C PRO A 102 -9.08 -3.84 -4.95
N ASP A 103 -10.12 -4.18 -4.18
CA ASP A 103 -9.92 -4.65 -2.81
C ASP A 103 -9.32 -6.06 -2.83
N TYR A 104 -8.57 -6.42 -1.80
CA TYR A 104 -7.98 -7.73 -1.65
C TYR A 104 -8.44 -8.35 -0.32
N PRO A 105 -9.20 -9.46 -0.34
CA PRO A 105 -9.67 -10.10 0.89
C PRO A 105 -8.49 -10.76 1.61
N TYR A 106 -8.20 -10.35 2.84
CA TYR A 106 -7.12 -10.93 3.63
C TYR A 106 -7.48 -12.35 4.11
N VAL A 107 -7.12 -13.36 3.32
CA VAL A 107 -7.33 -14.79 3.59
C VAL A 107 -5.99 -15.51 3.57
N GLY A 108 -5.72 -16.35 4.56
CA GLY A 108 -4.47 -17.14 4.63
C GLY A 108 -3.21 -16.37 5.06
N GLY A 109 -3.31 -15.07 5.37
CA GLY A 109 -2.17 -14.28 5.86
C GLY A 109 -1.65 -14.73 7.23
N GLY A 110 -0.34 -14.65 7.45
CA GLY A 110 0.32 -15.17 8.66
C GLY A 110 0.24 -14.27 9.89
N ALA A 111 0.01 -12.97 9.71
CA ALA A 111 -0.01 -11.97 10.78
C ALA A 111 -1.45 -11.63 11.20
N SER A 112 -1.65 -11.40 12.50
CA SER A 112 -2.92 -10.92 13.05
C SER A 112 -3.15 -9.47 12.62
N ARG A 113 -4.37 -9.20 12.15
CA ARG A 113 -4.82 -7.89 11.68
C ARG A 113 -6.25 -7.67 12.12
N THR A 114 -6.52 -6.48 12.64
CA THR A 114 -7.85 -6.04 13.06
C THR A 114 -8.38 -5.04 12.04
N ARG A 115 -9.60 -5.25 11.54
CA ARG A 115 -10.27 -4.27 10.66
C ARG A 115 -10.63 -3.03 11.47
N VAL A 116 -10.17 -1.87 11.03
CA VAL A 116 -10.44 -0.58 11.68
C VAL A 116 -11.66 0.09 11.03
N VAL A 117 -11.61 0.31 9.72
CA VAL A 117 -12.70 0.94 8.95
C VAL A 117 -12.55 0.61 7.46
N GLY A 118 -13.65 0.24 6.79
CA GLY A 118 -13.63 -0.06 5.36
C GLY A 118 -12.56 -1.10 4.98
N ARG A 119 -11.59 -0.67 4.17
CA ARG A 119 -10.44 -1.46 3.67
C ARG A 119 -9.16 -1.29 4.51
N VAL A 120 -9.25 -0.57 5.64
CA VAL A 120 -8.10 -0.27 6.52
C VAL A 120 -8.06 -1.27 7.68
N PHE A 121 -6.90 -1.86 7.87
CA PHE A 121 -6.58 -2.81 8.94
C PHE A 121 -5.34 -2.33 9.69
N THR A 122 -5.15 -2.81 10.92
CA THR A 122 -3.84 -2.76 11.58
C THR A 122 -2.83 -3.58 10.76
N ALA A 123 -1.57 -3.14 10.71
CA ALA A 123 -0.55 -3.75 9.85
C ALA A 123 -0.03 -5.09 10.42
N ASN A 124 0.60 -5.03 11.60
CA ASN A 124 1.09 -6.18 12.33
C ASN A 124 0.95 -5.89 13.84
N GLU A 125 0.39 -6.84 14.57
CA GLU A 125 0.15 -6.75 16.02
C GLU A 125 1.23 -7.51 16.82
N SER A 126 2.36 -7.85 16.20
CA SER A 126 3.50 -8.44 16.90
C SER A 126 4.07 -7.52 17.98
N PRO A 127 4.77 -8.07 18.98
CA PRO A 127 5.45 -7.26 19.99
C PRO A 127 6.40 -6.23 19.35
N PRO A 128 6.43 -4.98 19.85
CA PRO A 128 7.15 -3.87 19.22
C PRO A 128 8.68 -4.03 19.25
N ASP A 129 9.21 -4.91 20.09
CA ASP A 129 10.63 -5.27 20.18
C ASP A 129 11.06 -6.30 19.10
N GLN A 130 10.11 -6.91 18.38
CA GLN A 130 10.40 -7.91 17.36
C GLN A 130 10.65 -7.27 16.00
N LYS A 131 11.76 -7.68 15.38
CA LYS A 131 12.07 -7.28 14.00
C LYS A 131 11.29 -8.14 13.01
N ILE A 132 10.51 -7.49 12.15
CA ILE A 132 9.85 -8.15 11.01
C ILE A 132 10.88 -8.33 9.88
N PRO A 133 11.13 -9.56 9.38
CA PRO A 133 12.02 -9.79 8.24
C PRO A 133 11.47 -9.19 6.94
N PHE A 134 12.35 -8.89 5.98
CA PHE A 134 11.92 -8.52 4.63
C PHE A 134 11.18 -9.68 3.96
N HIS A 135 10.06 -9.35 3.32
CA HIS A 135 9.23 -10.30 2.57
C HIS A 135 8.36 -9.52 1.57
N HIS A 136 7.81 -10.24 0.59
CA HIS A 136 6.64 -9.76 -0.16
C HIS A 136 5.37 -10.11 0.62
N GLU A 137 4.39 -9.21 0.62
CA GLU A 137 3.12 -9.42 1.32
C GLU A 137 2.44 -10.68 0.78
N MET A 138 2.15 -11.62 1.68
CA MET A 138 1.51 -12.90 1.36
C MET A 138 2.20 -13.72 0.26
N ALA A 139 3.54 -13.71 0.21
CA ALA A 139 4.33 -14.42 -0.82
C ALA A 139 4.12 -15.95 -0.93
N HIS A 140 3.39 -16.57 0.02
CA HIS A 140 3.15 -18.01 0.06
C HIS A 140 1.74 -18.42 -0.39
N VAL A 141 0.89 -17.47 -0.81
CA VAL A 141 -0.43 -17.78 -1.36
C VAL A 141 -0.45 -17.57 -2.89
N PRO A 142 -1.25 -18.33 -3.66
CA PRO A 142 -1.34 -18.23 -5.11
C PRO A 142 -1.77 -16.84 -5.60
N GLU A 143 -2.75 -16.24 -4.93
CA GLU A 143 -3.24 -14.90 -5.24
C GLU A 143 -2.72 -13.94 -4.17
N PHE A 144 -1.77 -13.08 -4.50
CA PHE A 144 -1.19 -12.10 -3.56
C PHE A 144 -1.55 -10.66 -3.97
N PRO A 145 -1.55 -9.70 -3.02
CA PRO A 145 -1.91 -8.32 -3.34
C PRO A 145 -0.90 -7.69 -4.31
N THR A 146 -1.41 -7.03 -5.35
CA THR A 146 -0.56 -6.35 -6.35
C THR A 146 0.03 -5.03 -5.82
N LYS A 147 -0.58 -4.44 -4.78
CA LYS A 147 -0.22 -3.16 -4.19
C LYS A 147 -0.55 -3.19 -2.70
N LEU A 148 0.22 -2.45 -1.91
CA LEU A 148 -0.01 -2.28 -0.48
C LEU A 148 0.13 -0.79 -0.14
N MET A 149 -0.73 -0.30 0.75
CA MET A 149 -0.70 1.09 1.22
C MET A 149 -0.51 1.12 2.73
N PHE A 150 0.44 1.92 3.20
CA PHE A 150 0.69 2.14 4.62
C PHE A 150 0.32 3.57 5.01
N PHE A 151 -0.19 3.73 6.23
CA PHE A 151 -0.51 5.02 6.83
C PHE A 151 -0.04 5.06 8.27
N CYS A 152 0.62 6.16 8.62
CA CYS A 152 1.07 6.46 9.97
C CYS A 152 0.05 7.39 10.65
N GLU A 153 -0.86 6.82 11.43
CA GLU A 153 -1.81 7.61 12.25
C GLU A 153 -1.13 8.22 13.47
N VAL A 154 -0.22 7.46 14.09
CA VAL A 154 0.54 7.88 15.27
C VAL A 154 2.03 7.65 15.00
N GLU A 155 2.82 8.70 15.06
CA GLU A 155 4.27 8.63 14.88
C GLU A 155 4.92 7.83 16.03
N PRO A 156 5.80 6.86 15.73
CA PRO A 156 6.51 6.12 16.76
C PRO A 156 7.46 7.03 17.54
N ARG A 157 7.60 6.80 18.86
CA ARG A 157 8.55 7.56 19.70
C ARG A 157 10.00 7.35 19.29
N SER A 158 10.33 6.15 18.83
CA SER A 158 11.66 5.74 18.36
C SER A 158 11.52 4.45 17.55
N GLY A 159 12.32 4.29 16.50
CA GLY A 159 12.22 3.16 15.58
C GLY A 159 10.85 3.11 14.89
N GLY A 160 10.34 1.90 14.65
CA GLY A 160 9.01 1.69 14.10
C GLY A 160 8.86 2.09 12.62
N GLU A 161 9.97 2.38 11.93
CA GLU A 161 9.93 2.57 10.49
C GLU A 161 9.49 1.29 9.78
N THR A 162 8.97 1.45 8.56
CA THR A 162 8.73 0.34 7.63
C THR A 162 9.78 0.38 6.52
N PRO A 163 10.94 -0.30 6.68
CA PRO A 163 11.95 -0.34 5.64
C PRO A 163 11.39 -1.00 4.38
N ILE A 164 11.71 -0.43 3.23
CA ILE A 164 11.33 -0.98 1.91
C ILE A 164 12.59 -1.18 1.05
N VAL A 165 12.54 -2.17 0.17
CA VAL A 165 13.64 -2.54 -0.72
C VAL A 165 13.11 -2.99 -2.08
N LEU A 166 13.84 -2.70 -3.15
CA LEU A 166 13.52 -3.16 -4.49
C LEU A 166 13.93 -4.62 -4.66
N SER A 167 12.95 -5.51 -4.84
CA SER A 167 13.20 -6.96 -4.95
C SER A 167 14.07 -7.34 -6.15
N HIS A 168 13.91 -6.68 -7.30
CA HIS A 168 14.73 -6.96 -8.49
C HIS A 168 16.21 -6.62 -8.26
N MET A 169 16.50 -5.54 -7.53
CA MET A 169 17.87 -5.19 -7.16
C MET A 169 18.50 -6.22 -6.22
N VAL A 170 17.70 -6.85 -5.35
CA VAL A 170 18.18 -7.96 -4.50
C VAL A 170 18.48 -9.18 -5.36
N TYR A 171 17.60 -9.53 -6.30
CA TYR A 171 17.83 -10.62 -7.24
C TYR A 171 19.11 -10.41 -8.07
N GLU A 172 19.27 -9.26 -8.71
CA GLU A 172 20.45 -8.95 -9.53
C GLU A 172 21.75 -9.09 -8.74
N ARG A 173 21.80 -8.52 -7.52
CA ARG A 173 22.97 -8.61 -6.64
C ARG A 173 23.22 -10.02 -6.13
N MET A 174 22.17 -10.80 -5.87
CA MET A 174 22.31 -12.20 -5.47
C MET A 174 22.84 -13.05 -6.62
N LYS A 175 22.36 -12.83 -7.84
CA LYS A 175 22.80 -13.54 -9.04
C LYS A 175 24.24 -13.19 -9.41
N GLU A 176 24.62 -11.93 -9.29
CA GLU A 176 26.01 -11.48 -9.48
C GLU A 176 26.95 -12.11 -8.44
N LYS A 177 26.53 -12.14 -7.17
CA LYS A 177 27.40 -12.57 -6.07
C LYS A 177 27.46 -14.09 -5.87
N TYR A 178 26.35 -14.78 -6.10
CA TYR A 178 26.18 -16.21 -5.85
C TYR A 178 25.41 -16.90 -6.99
N PRO A 179 25.94 -16.89 -8.22
CA PRO A 179 25.22 -17.36 -9.41
C PRO A 179 24.76 -18.82 -9.27
N GLU A 180 25.65 -19.73 -8.87
CA GLU A 180 25.31 -21.15 -8.70
C GLU A 180 24.18 -21.40 -7.68
N PHE A 181 24.14 -20.60 -6.61
CA PHE A 181 23.06 -20.69 -5.63
C PHE A 181 21.74 -20.20 -6.19
N VAL A 182 21.74 -19.09 -6.94
CA VAL A 182 20.53 -18.56 -7.58
C VAL A 182 20.03 -19.52 -8.67
N ASP A 183 20.92 -20.08 -9.48
CA ASP A 183 20.55 -21.05 -10.52
C ASP A 183 19.91 -22.30 -9.90
N LYS A 184 20.45 -22.79 -8.78
CA LYS A 184 19.84 -23.88 -8.01
C LYS A 184 18.45 -23.53 -7.46
N LEU A 185 18.26 -22.30 -6.97
CA LEU A 185 16.93 -21.84 -6.53
C LEU A 185 15.93 -21.73 -7.69
N GLU A 186 16.39 -21.32 -8.87
CA GLU A 186 15.56 -21.26 -10.08
C GLU A 186 15.15 -22.66 -10.56
N GLU A 187 16.04 -23.66 -10.45
CA GLU A 187 15.78 -25.05 -10.84
C GLU A 187 14.94 -25.83 -9.82
N GLU A 188 15.31 -25.76 -8.53
CA GLU A 188 14.73 -26.61 -7.49
C GLU A 188 13.64 -25.92 -6.65
N GLY A 189 13.60 -24.59 -6.65
CA GLY A 189 12.71 -23.81 -5.79
C GLY A 189 13.08 -23.88 -4.30
N LEU A 190 12.08 -23.69 -3.43
CA LEU A 190 12.22 -23.69 -1.97
C LEU A 190 11.11 -24.49 -1.32
N LEU A 191 11.47 -25.31 -0.32
CA LEU A 191 10.50 -25.94 0.58
C LEU A 191 10.40 -25.13 1.88
N SER A 192 9.20 -24.64 2.18
CA SER A 192 8.91 -23.91 3.42
C SER A 192 8.02 -24.74 4.33
N ASN A 193 8.53 -25.12 5.50
CA ASN A 193 7.76 -25.86 6.50
C ASN A 193 7.27 -24.90 7.59
N ARG A 194 5.95 -24.90 7.85
CA ARG A 194 5.34 -24.12 8.93
C ARG A 194 4.48 -25.04 9.79
N ILE A 195 4.74 -25.04 11.09
CA ILE A 195 3.92 -25.76 12.09
C ILE A 195 2.96 -24.74 12.70
N LEU A 196 1.67 -25.01 12.61
CA LEU A 196 0.61 -24.14 13.12
C LEU A 196 0.03 -24.75 14.39
N ALA A 197 0.01 -23.97 15.47
CA ALA A 197 -0.73 -24.32 16.68
C ALA A 197 -2.24 -24.30 16.42
N GLU A 198 -3.03 -24.82 17.36
CA GLU A 198 -4.50 -24.79 17.25
C GLU A 198 -5.07 -23.38 17.36
N GLU A 199 -4.57 -22.62 18.34
CA GLU A 199 -5.00 -21.26 18.65
C GLU A 199 -3.90 -20.24 18.33
N ASP A 200 -4.28 -18.97 18.33
CA ASP A 200 -3.35 -17.86 18.11
C ASP A 200 -2.46 -17.63 19.34
N ASP A 201 -1.17 -17.43 19.11
CA ASP A 201 -0.18 -17.00 20.10
C ASP A 201 0.15 -15.50 19.92
N PRO A 202 -0.36 -14.61 20.78
CA PRO A 202 -0.12 -13.17 20.66
C PRO A 202 1.33 -12.76 20.95
N SER A 203 2.16 -13.65 21.51
CA SER A 203 3.57 -13.38 21.78
C SER A 203 4.49 -13.62 20.57
N SER A 204 3.97 -14.23 19.51
CA SER A 204 4.74 -14.62 18.32
C SER A 204 4.31 -13.86 17.08
N ALA A 205 5.29 -13.37 16.31
CA ALA A 205 5.03 -12.63 15.07
C ALA A 205 4.41 -13.47 13.94
N ILE A 206 4.49 -14.80 14.06
CA ILE A 206 3.86 -15.77 13.17
C ILE A 206 2.87 -16.66 13.94
N GLY A 207 2.38 -16.17 15.08
CA GLY A 207 1.62 -16.92 16.07
C GLY A 207 0.21 -17.29 15.66
N ARG A 208 -0.28 -16.92 14.47
CA ARG A 208 -1.63 -17.34 14.04
C ARG A 208 -1.73 -18.86 13.96
N GLY A 209 -2.71 -19.42 14.66
CA GLY A 209 -3.06 -20.83 14.64
C GLY A 209 -3.80 -21.24 13.38
N TRP A 210 -3.95 -22.55 13.16
CA TRP A 210 -4.60 -23.08 11.96
C TRP A 210 -6.07 -22.68 11.87
N LYS A 211 -6.78 -22.58 13.00
CA LYS A 211 -8.19 -22.18 13.02
C LYS A 211 -8.40 -20.79 12.45
N SER A 212 -7.54 -19.86 12.85
CA SER A 212 -7.53 -18.48 12.37
C SER A 212 -7.06 -18.38 10.92
N ILE A 213 -5.97 -19.05 10.56
CA ILE A 213 -5.42 -19.02 9.19
C ILE A 213 -6.43 -19.55 8.18
N PHE A 214 -7.07 -20.68 8.49
CA PHE A 214 -8.05 -21.32 7.61
C PHE A 214 -9.48 -20.90 7.89
N SER A 215 -9.73 -19.98 8.84
CA SER A 215 -11.07 -19.49 9.23
C SER A 215 -12.09 -20.61 9.47
N THR A 216 -11.72 -21.64 10.24
CA THR A 216 -12.57 -22.80 10.54
C THR A 216 -12.13 -23.53 11.81
N ASN A 217 -13.06 -24.17 12.51
CA ASN A 217 -12.78 -25.07 13.63
C ASN A 217 -12.78 -26.56 13.23
N ASP A 218 -13.07 -26.86 11.95
CA ASP A 218 -13.11 -28.21 11.41
C ASP A 218 -11.78 -28.55 10.71
N LYS A 219 -11.12 -29.63 11.16
CA LYS A 219 -9.85 -30.11 10.62
C LYS A 219 -9.94 -30.57 9.17
N HIS A 220 -11.07 -31.17 8.75
CA HIS A 220 -11.26 -31.59 7.36
C HIS A 220 -11.36 -30.37 6.43
N VAL A 221 -12.16 -29.38 6.83
CA VAL A 221 -12.28 -28.13 6.07
C VAL A 221 -10.95 -27.37 6.04
N ALA A 222 -10.20 -27.36 7.15
CA ALA A 222 -8.87 -26.74 7.20
C ALA A 222 -7.89 -27.42 6.24
N HIS A 223 -7.90 -28.75 6.18
CA HIS A 223 -7.06 -29.53 5.27
C HIS A 223 -7.39 -29.23 3.80
N GLU A 224 -8.68 -29.21 3.41
CA GLU A 224 -9.09 -28.86 2.04
C GLU A 224 -8.66 -27.44 1.65
N ARG A 225 -8.86 -26.46 2.55
CA ARG A 225 -8.42 -25.07 2.34
C ARG A 225 -6.89 -24.95 2.29
N GLY A 226 -6.17 -25.78 3.04
CA GLY A 226 -4.71 -25.87 2.98
C GLY A 226 -4.23 -26.30 1.60
N LEU A 227 -4.82 -27.36 1.04
CA LEU A 227 -4.48 -27.83 -0.30
C LEU A 227 -4.80 -26.81 -1.40
N GLN A 228 -5.89 -26.06 -1.28
CA GLN A 228 -6.26 -25.04 -2.28
C GLN A 228 -5.34 -23.82 -2.27
N ASN A 229 -4.88 -23.41 -1.08
CA ASN A 229 -4.15 -22.17 -0.92
C ASN A 229 -2.62 -22.39 -0.88
N TRP A 230 -2.13 -23.60 -0.63
CA TRP A 230 -0.70 -23.90 -0.36
C TRP A 230 -0.24 -25.25 -0.95
N GLY A 231 -1.12 -25.99 -1.65
CA GLY A 231 -0.85 -27.30 -2.23
C GLY A 231 -0.58 -27.30 -3.73
#